data_AF-A0A2K6MID3-F1
#
_entry.id   AF-A0A2K6MID3-F1
#
_cell.length_a   1.000
_cell.length_b   1.000
_cell.length_c   1.000
_cell.angle_alpha   90.00
_cell.angle_beta   90.00
_cell.angle_gamma   90.00
#
_symmetry.space_group_name_H-M   'P 1'
#
loop_
_entity.id
_entity.type
_entity.pdbx_description
1 polymer ?
#
loop_
_entity_poly.entity_id
_entity_poly.type
_entity_poly.pdbx_seq_one_letter_code
_entity_poly.pdbx_strand_id
1 'polypeptide(L)'
;RELDATATVLANRQDESEQSRKRLIEQSREFKKNTPEDLRKQVAPLLKSFQGEIDALSKRSKEAEAAFLNVYKRLIDVPEVTIKALKEKIREYEQTLKNQAETIALEKEQKLQNDFAEKERKLQETQMSTTSKLEEAEHKVQSLQTALEKTRTELFDLKTKYDEETTAKADEIEMIMTDLERANQRAEVAQREAETLREQLSSANHSLQLASQIQKAPDVEQAIEVLTRSSLEVELAAKEREIAQLVEDVQRLQASLTKLRENSASQISQLEQQLSAKNSTLKQLEEKLKGQADYEEVKKELNILKSMEFAPSEGAGTQDAAKPLEVLLMEKNRSLQSENAALRISNSDLSGRCAELQVRVTEAVATATEQRELIARLEQDLSIIQSIQRPDAEGAAEHRLEKIPEPIKEATALFYGPAAPASGALPEGQVDSLLSIISSQRERFRARNQELEAENRLAQHTLQALQSELDSLRADNIKLFEKIKFLQSYPGRGSSSDDTELRYSSQYEERLDPFSSFSKRERQRKYLSLSPWDKATLSMGRLVLSNKMARTIGFFYTLFLHCLVFLVLYKLAWSESVERDCATFCAKKFADHLHKFHENDNGAAAGDLWQ
;
A
#
# COMPACT_ATOMS: atom_id res chain seq x y z
N ARG A 1 -26.88 19.37 -56.90
CA ARG A 1 -28.30 19.81 -56.93
C ARG A 1 -28.44 21.27 -56.50
N GLU A 2 -28.19 21.63 -55.24
CA GLU A 2 -28.27 23.05 -54.81
C GLU A 2 -27.24 23.96 -55.50
N LEU A 3 -26.03 23.45 -55.72
CA LEU A 3 -25.00 24.15 -56.49
C LEU A 3 -25.40 24.38 -57.96
N ASP A 4 -26.13 23.44 -58.57
CA ASP A 4 -26.57 23.54 -59.96
C ASP A 4 -27.67 24.60 -60.13
N ALA A 5 -28.61 24.63 -59.18
CA ALA A 5 -29.63 25.67 -59.11
C ALA A 5 -29.00 27.06 -58.90
N THR A 6 -28.01 27.15 -58.00
CA THR A 6 -27.30 28.40 -57.71
C THR A 6 -26.52 28.90 -58.93
N ALA A 7 -25.81 28.02 -59.65
CA ALA A 7 -25.09 28.38 -60.87
C ALA A 7 -26.04 28.89 -61.98
N THR A 8 -27.21 28.26 -62.13
CA THR A 8 -28.23 28.68 -63.10
C THR A 8 -28.81 30.06 -62.75
N VAL A 9 -29.15 30.28 -61.49
CA VAL A 9 -29.64 31.58 -61.00
C VAL A 9 -28.58 32.67 -61.18
N LEU A 10 -27.31 32.34 -60.95
CA LEU A 10 -26.21 33.28 -61.12
C LEU A 10 -26.07 33.72 -62.57
N ALA A 11 -26.11 32.77 -63.52
CA ALA A 11 -26.06 33.07 -64.95
C ALA A 11 -27.20 34.01 -65.39
N ASN A 12 -28.44 33.72 -64.97
CA ASN A 12 -29.60 34.59 -65.24
C ASN A 12 -29.41 35.99 -64.66
N ARG A 13 -28.87 36.11 -63.45
CA ARG A 13 -28.57 37.42 -62.83
C ARG A 13 -27.50 38.20 -63.59
N GLN A 14 -26.52 37.55 -64.21
CA GLN A 14 -25.53 38.24 -65.06
C GLN A 14 -26.23 38.91 -66.24
N ASP A 15 -27.11 38.18 -66.93
CA ASP A 15 -27.84 38.67 -68.10
C ASP A 15 -28.79 39.83 -67.73
N GLU A 16 -29.50 39.72 -66.60
CA GLU A 16 -30.36 40.80 -66.08
C GLU A 16 -29.56 42.06 -65.70
N SER A 17 -28.41 41.88 -65.05
CA SER A 17 -27.49 42.98 -64.69
C SER A 17 -26.95 43.69 -65.93
N GLU A 18 -26.60 42.96 -66.98
CA GLU A 18 -26.16 43.56 -68.24
C GLU A 18 -27.27 44.34 -68.97
N GLN A 19 -28.49 43.80 -68.98
CA GLN A 19 -29.65 44.49 -69.57
C GLN A 19 -30.01 45.75 -68.81
N SER A 20 -30.04 45.69 -67.46
CA SER A 20 -30.33 46.85 -66.62
C SER A 20 -29.28 47.96 -66.78
N ARG A 21 -27.99 47.60 -66.87
CA ARG A 21 -26.91 48.55 -67.18
C ARG A 21 -27.09 49.22 -68.55
N LYS A 22 -27.47 48.48 -69.59
CA LYS A 22 -27.76 49.04 -70.93
C LYS A 22 -28.92 50.03 -70.88
N ARG A 23 -30.02 49.69 -70.21
CA ARG A 23 -31.18 50.60 -70.02
C ARG A 23 -30.79 51.88 -69.28
N LEU A 24 -29.97 51.76 -68.23
CA LEU A 24 -29.51 52.91 -67.46
C LEU A 24 -28.65 53.87 -68.30
N ILE A 25 -27.78 53.33 -69.17
CA ILE A 25 -26.98 54.12 -70.11
C ILE A 25 -27.88 54.87 -71.10
N GLU A 26 -28.93 54.22 -71.60
CA GLU A 26 -29.89 54.83 -72.52
C GLU A 26 -30.68 55.96 -71.85
N GLN A 27 -31.22 55.73 -70.66
CA GLN A 27 -31.90 56.75 -69.85
C GLN A 27 -30.97 57.94 -69.52
N SER A 28 -29.70 57.65 -69.21
CA SER A 28 -28.66 58.67 -68.98
C SER A 28 -28.39 59.52 -70.22
N ARG A 29 -28.42 58.93 -71.43
CA ARG A 29 -28.30 59.65 -72.70
C ARG A 29 -29.53 60.50 -73.01
N GLU A 30 -30.73 59.97 -72.79
CA GLU A 30 -31.98 60.67 -73.00
C GLU A 30 -32.12 61.87 -72.07
N PHE A 31 -31.79 61.70 -70.79
CA PHE A 31 -31.70 62.79 -69.82
C PHE A 31 -30.77 63.90 -70.31
N LYS A 32 -29.54 63.56 -70.75
CA LYS A 32 -28.60 64.56 -71.28
C LYS A 32 -29.15 65.33 -72.49
N LYS A 33 -29.92 64.67 -73.36
CA LYS A 33 -30.50 65.27 -74.59
C LYS A 33 -31.63 66.26 -74.28
N ASN A 34 -32.47 65.94 -73.29
CA ASN A 34 -33.72 66.67 -73.03
C ASN A 34 -33.60 67.76 -71.95
N THR A 35 -32.43 67.89 -71.30
CA THR A 35 -32.20 68.84 -70.20
C THR A 35 -31.52 70.15 -70.64
N PRO A 36 -31.91 71.33 -70.10
CA PRO A 36 -31.24 72.62 -70.33
C PRO A 36 -29.73 72.59 -70.01
N GLU A 37 -28.94 73.40 -70.71
CA GLU A 37 -27.46 73.33 -70.65
C GLU A 37 -26.89 73.60 -69.26
N ASP A 38 -27.47 74.54 -68.51
CA ASP A 38 -26.99 74.91 -67.16
C ASP A 38 -27.20 73.78 -66.15
N LEU A 39 -28.36 73.11 -66.19
CA LEU A 39 -28.63 71.96 -65.34
C LEU A 39 -27.77 70.75 -65.75
N ARG A 40 -27.52 70.59 -67.06
CA ARG A 40 -26.62 69.55 -67.57
C ARG A 40 -25.20 69.71 -67.03
N LYS A 41 -24.68 70.95 -66.94
CA LYS A 41 -23.34 71.23 -66.38
C LYS A 41 -23.24 70.89 -64.90
N GLN A 42 -24.30 71.14 -64.12
CA GLN A 42 -24.32 70.82 -62.69
C GLN A 42 -24.47 69.31 -62.42
N VAL A 43 -25.28 68.61 -63.21
CA VAL A 43 -25.59 67.18 -62.99
C VAL A 43 -24.55 66.25 -63.62
N ALA A 44 -23.80 66.69 -64.65
CA ALA A 44 -22.84 65.84 -65.36
C ALA A 44 -21.74 65.22 -64.47
N PRO A 45 -21.12 65.93 -63.51
CA PRO A 45 -20.14 65.33 -62.60
C PRO A 45 -20.75 64.23 -61.72
N LEU A 46 -21.97 64.46 -61.21
CA LEU A 46 -22.70 63.51 -60.37
C LEU A 46 -23.04 62.22 -61.14
N LEU A 47 -23.59 62.38 -62.35
CA LEU A 47 -23.94 61.26 -63.23
C LEU A 47 -22.69 60.46 -63.64
N LYS A 48 -21.55 61.12 -63.83
CA LYS A 48 -20.26 60.46 -64.11
C LYS A 48 -19.73 59.70 -62.90
N SER A 49 -19.92 60.23 -61.68
CA SER A 49 -19.56 59.54 -60.44
C SER A 49 -20.40 58.28 -60.22
N PHE A 50 -21.73 58.38 -60.35
CA PHE A 50 -22.62 57.21 -60.28
C PHE A 50 -22.31 56.16 -61.35
N GLN A 51 -22.01 56.59 -62.59
CA GLN A 51 -21.58 55.68 -63.64
C GLN A 51 -20.30 54.94 -63.24
N GLY A 52 -19.32 55.63 -62.66
CA GLY A 52 -18.08 55.04 -62.17
C GLY A 52 -18.31 53.98 -61.09
N GLU A 53 -19.17 54.26 -60.10
CA GLU A 53 -19.50 53.32 -59.03
C GLU A 53 -20.26 52.09 -59.54
N ILE A 54 -21.23 52.29 -60.44
CA ILE A 54 -21.98 51.20 -61.07
C ILE A 54 -21.06 50.31 -61.92
N ASP A 55 -20.10 50.90 -62.64
CA ASP A 55 -19.12 50.15 -63.42
C ASP A 55 -18.15 49.38 -62.52
N ALA A 56 -17.72 49.95 -61.39
CA ALA A 56 -16.88 49.27 -60.40
C ALA A 56 -17.62 48.11 -59.72
N LEU A 57 -18.88 48.31 -59.32
CA LEU A 57 -19.72 47.26 -58.74
C LEU A 57 -19.99 46.13 -59.74
N SER A 58 -20.32 46.49 -60.99
CA SER A 58 -20.52 45.52 -62.07
C SER A 58 -19.27 44.69 -62.32
N LYS A 59 -18.08 45.31 -62.29
CA LYS A 59 -16.81 44.60 -62.45
C LYS A 59 -16.56 43.61 -61.30
N ARG A 60 -16.76 44.05 -60.05
CA ARG A 60 -16.62 43.18 -58.87
C ARG A 60 -17.61 42.01 -58.87
N SER A 61 -18.87 42.26 -59.26
CA SER A 61 -19.89 41.21 -59.38
C SER A 61 -19.47 40.17 -60.41
N LYS A 62 -19.06 40.61 -61.59
CA LYS A 62 -18.58 39.72 -62.67
C LYS A 62 -17.38 38.88 -62.25
N GLU A 63 -16.41 39.47 -61.55
CA GLU A 63 -15.23 38.73 -61.06
C GLU A 63 -15.62 37.67 -60.02
N ALA A 64 -16.51 38.00 -59.07
CA ALA A 64 -17.01 37.05 -58.07
C ALA A 64 -17.83 35.92 -58.70
N GLU A 65 -18.69 36.24 -59.65
CA GLU A 65 -19.52 35.28 -60.38
C GLU A 65 -18.66 34.34 -61.23
N ALA A 66 -17.65 34.87 -61.93
CA ALA A 66 -16.70 34.08 -62.70
C ALA A 66 -15.86 33.16 -61.79
N ALA A 67 -15.45 33.60 -60.61
CA ALA A 67 -14.74 32.76 -59.64
C ALA A 67 -15.60 31.59 -59.16
N PHE A 68 -16.87 31.84 -58.84
CA PHE A 68 -17.82 30.79 -58.44
C PHE A 68 -18.02 29.76 -59.55
N LEU A 69 -18.29 30.21 -60.79
CA LEU A 69 -18.52 29.32 -61.93
C LEU A 69 -17.28 28.49 -62.27
N ASN A 70 -16.07 29.04 -62.11
CA ASN A 70 -14.83 28.29 -62.28
C ASN A 70 -14.68 27.15 -61.27
N VAL A 71 -15.01 27.38 -59.99
CA VAL A 71 -14.98 26.34 -58.95
C VAL A 71 -16.05 25.29 -59.19
N TYR A 72 -17.28 25.73 -59.50
CA TYR A 72 -18.40 24.85 -59.82
C TYR A 72 -18.09 23.92 -61.00
N LYS A 73 -17.49 24.45 -62.08
CA LYS A 73 -17.06 23.66 -63.24
C LYS A 73 -16.04 22.59 -62.84
N ARG A 74 -15.00 22.97 -62.08
CA ARG A 74 -13.99 22.00 -61.62
C ARG A 74 -14.58 20.90 -60.75
N LEU A 75 -15.63 21.17 -59.98
CA LEU A 75 -16.29 20.18 -59.14
C LEU A 75 -17.15 19.21 -59.95
N ILE A 76 -17.80 19.66 -61.02
CA ILE A 76 -18.59 18.80 -61.91
C ILE A 76 -17.70 17.94 -62.81
N ASP A 77 -16.57 18.49 -63.25
CA ASP A 77 -15.63 17.78 -64.12
C ASP A 77 -14.89 16.63 -63.40
N VAL A 78 -15.09 16.45 -62.08
CA VAL A 78 -14.53 15.31 -61.34
C VAL A 78 -15.23 14.01 -61.79
N PRO A 79 -14.49 13.04 -62.37
CA PRO A 79 -15.10 11.81 -62.86
C PRO A 79 -15.75 11.00 -61.74
N GLU A 80 -16.96 10.49 -61.98
CA GLU A 80 -17.68 9.62 -61.04
C GLU A 80 -16.87 8.35 -60.69
N VAL A 81 -16.03 7.88 -61.62
CA VAL A 81 -15.10 6.75 -61.41
C VAL A 81 -14.09 7.06 -60.30
N THR A 82 -13.54 8.27 -60.26
CA THR A 82 -12.61 8.71 -59.21
C THR A 82 -13.31 8.77 -57.86
N ILE A 83 -14.54 9.28 -57.82
CA ILE A 83 -15.35 9.31 -56.59
C ILE A 83 -15.64 7.89 -56.10
N LYS A 84 -16.00 6.97 -57.00
CA LYS A 84 -16.23 5.55 -56.66
C LYS A 84 -14.95 4.88 -56.14
N ALA A 85 -13.81 5.08 -56.79
CA ALA A 85 -12.53 4.53 -56.35
C ALA A 85 -12.10 5.06 -54.97
N LEU A 86 -12.32 6.36 -54.70
CA LEU A 86 -12.05 6.95 -53.40
C LEU A 86 -12.98 6.39 -52.31
N LYS A 87 -14.28 6.23 -52.60
CA LYS A 87 -15.23 5.59 -51.68
C LYS A 87 -14.84 4.15 -51.37
N GLU A 88 -14.39 3.40 -52.37
CA GLU A 88 -13.97 2.01 -52.17
C GLU A 88 -12.69 1.92 -51.33
N LYS A 89 -11.70 2.78 -51.60
CA LYS A 89 -10.52 2.89 -50.73
C LYS A 89 -10.87 3.24 -49.29
N ILE A 90 -11.83 4.15 -49.07
CA ILE A 90 -12.29 4.48 -47.72
C ILE A 90 -12.87 3.23 -47.05
N ARG A 91 -13.73 2.47 -47.75
CA ARG A 91 -14.30 1.22 -47.22
C ARG A 91 -13.23 0.18 -46.91
N GLU A 92 -12.23 0.01 -47.78
CA GLU A 92 -11.11 -0.90 -47.56
C GLU A 92 -10.30 -0.52 -46.32
N TYR A 93 -10.01 0.78 -46.14
CA TYR A 93 -9.33 1.28 -44.95
C TYR A 93 -10.17 1.10 -43.69
N GLU A 94 -11.48 1.41 -43.74
CA GLU A 94 -12.41 1.19 -42.62
C GLU A 94 -12.48 -0.29 -42.23
N GLN A 95 -12.58 -1.19 -43.21
CA GLN A 95 -12.62 -2.63 -42.96
C GLN A 95 -11.29 -3.14 -42.39
N THR A 96 -10.17 -2.64 -42.89
CA THR A 96 -8.83 -3.02 -42.39
C THR A 96 -8.65 -2.55 -40.95
N LEU A 97 -9.02 -1.31 -40.64
CA LEU A 97 -8.97 -0.77 -39.28
C LEU A 97 -9.89 -1.56 -38.34
N LYS A 98 -11.09 -1.92 -38.78
CA LYS A 98 -12.02 -2.74 -37.99
C LYS A 98 -11.43 -4.12 -37.69
N ASN A 99 -10.89 -4.82 -38.70
CA ASN A 99 -10.29 -6.14 -38.50
C ASN A 99 -9.06 -6.08 -37.58
N GLN A 100 -8.24 -5.04 -37.68
CA GLN A 100 -7.10 -4.82 -36.77
C GLN A 100 -7.57 -4.56 -35.34
N ALA A 101 -8.59 -3.72 -35.15
CA ALA A 101 -9.17 -3.46 -33.84
C ALA A 101 -9.75 -4.74 -33.22
N GLU A 102 -10.45 -5.56 -33.99
CA GLU A 102 -11.02 -6.84 -33.55
C GLU A 102 -9.93 -7.85 -33.18
N THR A 103 -8.86 -7.95 -33.98
CA THR A 103 -7.72 -8.83 -33.67
C THR A 103 -7.02 -8.41 -32.38
N ILE A 104 -6.77 -7.10 -32.21
CA ILE A 104 -6.15 -6.58 -30.98
C ILE A 104 -7.07 -6.79 -29.77
N ALA A 105 -8.39 -6.62 -29.94
CA ALA A 105 -9.36 -6.87 -28.88
C ALA A 105 -9.36 -8.35 -28.46
N LEU A 106 -9.38 -9.28 -29.41
CA LEU A 106 -9.35 -10.71 -29.16
C LEU A 106 -8.03 -11.14 -28.46
N GLU A 107 -6.89 -10.64 -28.92
CA GLU A 107 -5.60 -10.91 -28.26
C GLU A 107 -5.55 -10.37 -26.82
N LYS A 108 -6.16 -9.21 -26.58
CA LYS A 108 -6.25 -8.61 -25.23
C LYS A 108 -7.18 -9.40 -24.33
N GLU A 109 -8.32 -9.83 -24.87
CA GLU A 109 -9.26 -10.69 -24.16
C GLU A 109 -8.60 -12.03 -23.78
N GLN A 110 -7.91 -12.68 -24.71
CA GLN A 110 -7.20 -13.94 -24.45
C GLN A 110 -6.10 -13.78 -23.41
N LYS A 111 -5.33 -12.68 -23.45
CA LYS A 111 -4.32 -12.37 -22.42
C LYS A 111 -4.95 -12.17 -21.05
N LEU A 112 -6.05 -11.42 -20.97
CA LEU A 112 -6.78 -11.24 -19.72
C LEU A 112 -7.31 -12.56 -19.18
N GLN A 113 -7.91 -13.41 -20.04
CA GLN A 113 -8.37 -14.74 -19.66
C GLN A 113 -7.23 -15.61 -19.10
N ASN A 114 -6.05 -15.62 -19.75
CA ASN A 114 -4.89 -16.35 -19.27
C ASN A 114 -4.38 -15.80 -17.92
N ASP A 115 -4.31 -14.47 -17.76
CA ASP A 115 -3.91 -13.82 -16.51
C ASP A 115 -4.88 -14.15 -15.36
N PHE A 116 -6.19 -14.21 -15.65
CA PHE A 116 -7.21 -14.61 -14.69
C PHE A 116 -7.06 -16.08 -14.30
N ALA A 117 -6.89 -16.99 -15.27
CA ALA A 117 -6.68 -18.41 -15.02
C ALA A 117 -5.40 -18.66 -14.20
N GLU A 118 -4.31 -17.93 -14.47
CA GLU A 118 -3.08 -18.06 -13.69
C GLU A 118 -3.24 -17.54 -12.26
N LYS A 119 -3.95 -16.41 -12.08
CA LYS A 119 -4.26 -15.87 -10.74
C LYS A 119 -5.16 -16.82 -9.95
N GLU A 120 -6.17 -17.41 -10.60
CA GLU A 120 -7.06 -18.39 -10.00
C GLU A 120 -6.28 -19.63 -9.56
N ARG A 121 -5.39 -20.15 -10.43
CA ARG A 121 -4.50 -21.28 -10.08
C ARG A 121 -3.60 -20.94 -8.89
N LYS A 122 -2.95 -19.77 -8.88
CA LYS A 122 -2.10 -19.34 -7.75
C LYS A 122 -2.91 -19.21 -6.47
N LEU A 123 -4.11 -18.63 -6.55
CA LEU A 123 -4.99 -18.51 -5.39
C LEU A 123 -5.38 -19.90 -4.86
N GLN A 124 -5.74 -20.82 -5.74
CA GLN A 124 -6.08 -22.20 -5.37
C GLN A 124 -4.89 -22.95 -4.76
N GLU A 125 -3.67 -22.80 -5.31
CA GLU A 125 -2.44 -23.35 -4.75
C GLU A 125 -2.15 -22.79 -3.36
N THR A 126 -2.29 -21.48 -3.16
CA THR A 126 -2.13 -20.86 -1.84
C THR A 126 -3.19 -21.33 -0.85
N GLN A 127 -4.45 -21.47 -1.29
CA GLN A 127 -5.55 -21.97 -0.47
C GLN A 127 -5.32 -23.42 -0.05
N MET A 128 -4.89 -24.30 -0.96
CA MET A 128 -4.56 -25.69 -0.63
C MET A 128 -3.36 -25.78 0.33
N SER A 129 -2.36 -24.91 0.18
CA SER A 129 -1.22 -24.88 1.10
C SER A 129 -1.63 -24.40 2.50
N THR A 130 -2.50 -23.39 2.60
CA THR A 130 -2.97 -22.89 3.90
C THR A 130 -3.90 -23.88 4.57
N THR A 131 -4.79 -24.57 3.84
CA THR A 131 -5.61 -25.65 4.41
C THR A 131 -4.77 -26.80 4.90
N SER A 132 -3.76 -27.24 4.14
CA SER A 132 -2.87 -28.33 4.57
C SER A 132 -2.07 -27.96 5.83
N LYS A 133 -1.56 -26.72 5.91
CA LYS A 133 -0.88 -26.23 7.13
C LYS A 133 -1.83 -26.13 8.32
N LEU A 134 -3.09 -25.75 8.09
CA LEU A 134 -4.12 -25.69 9.12
C LEU A 134 -4.43 -27.11 9.64
N GLU A 135 -4.66 -28.07 8.75
CA GLU A 135 -4.89 -29.48 9.11
C GLU A 135 -3.71 -30.06 9.91
N GLU A 136 -2.47 -29.78 9.51
CA GLU A 136 -1.28 -30.22 10.25
C GLU A 136 -1.21 -29.60 11.66
N ALA A 137 -1.54 -28.30 11.77
CA ALA A 137 -1.58 -27.61 13.06
C ALA A 137 -2.71 -28.15 13.96
N GLU A 138 -3.90 -28.40 13.40
CA GLU A 138 -5.03 -29.02 14.11
C GLU A 138 -4.67 -30.41 14.62
N HIS A 139 -4.03 -31.25 13.80
CA HIS A 139 -3.57 -32.58 14.21
C HIS A 139 -2.51 -32.50 15.33
N LYS A 140 -1.58 -31.54 15.27
CA LYS A 140 -0.61 -31.29 16.35
C LYS A 140 -1.31 -30.88 17.64
N VAL A 141 -2.29 -29.98 17.57
CA VAL A 141 -3.08 -29.56 18.74
C VAL A 141 -3.82 -30.75 19.34
N GLN A 142 -4.48 -31.57 18.52
CA GLN A 142 -5.20 -32.75 18.99
C GLN A 142 -4.26 -33.79 19.63
N SER A 143 -3.07 -33.98 19.05
CA SER A 143 -2.03 -34.85 19.60
C SER A 143 -1.52 -34.36 20.96
N LEU A 144 -1.26 -33.04 21.08
CA LEU A 144 -0.83 -32.43 22.34
C LEU A 144 -1.93 -32.48 23.41
N GLN A 145 -3.19 -32.25 23.03
CA GLN A 145 -4.34 -32.39 23.93
C GLN A 145 -4.46 -33.83 24.45
N THR A 146 -4.33 -34.83 23.58
CA THR A 146 -4.38 -36.24 23.97
C THR A 146 -3.22 -36.60 24.90
N ALA A 147 -2.01 -36.11 24.61
CA ALA A 147 -0.84 -36.31 25.47
C ALA A 147 -1.01 -35.63 26.84
N LEU A 148 -1.58 -34.42 26.88
CA LEU A 148 -1.89 -33.71 28.11
C LEU A 148 -2.93 -34.44 28.96
N GLU A 149 -3.99 -34.96 28.33
CA GLU A 149 -5.00 -35.72 29.05
C GLU A 149 -4.40 -37.01 29.62
N LYS A 150 -3.52 -37.67 28.86
CA LYS A 150 -2.78 -38.84 29.32
C LYS A 150 -1.89 -38.53 30.54
N THR A 151 -1.07 -37.48 30.48
CA THR A 151 -0.22 -37.11 31.63
C THR A 151 -1.04 -36.68 32.83
N ARG A 152 -2.20 -36.04 32.62
CA ARG A 152 -3.14 -35.71 33.69
C ARG A 152 -3.71 -36.95 34.36
N THR A 153 -4.08 -37.97 33.60
CA THR A 153 -4.54 -39.26 34.16
C THR A 153 -3.44 -39.98 34.91
N GLU A 154 -2.22 -40.06 34.35
CA GLU A 154 -1.07 -40.68 35.03
C GLU A 154 -0.71 -39.96 36.33
N LEU A 155 -0.81 -38.63 36.36
CA LEU A 155 -0.57 -37.82 37.56
C LEU A 155 -1.66 -38.06 38.62
N PHE A 156 -2.92 -38.21 38.21
CA PHE A 156 -4.01 -38.55 39.12
C PHE A 156 -3.83 -39.95 39.72
N ASP A 157 -3.46 -40.93 38.92
CA ASP A 157 -3.20 -42.30 39.40
C ASP A 157 -2.02 -42.34 40.37
N LEU A 158 -0.93 -41.61 40.06
CA LEU A 158 0.24 -41.51 40.94
C LEU A 158 -0.11 -40.81 42.26
N LYS A 159 -0.93 -39.74 42.19
CA LYS A 159 -1.44 -39.04 43.37
C LYS A 159 -2.27 -39.97 44.26
N THR A 160 -3.15 -40.77 43.65
CA THR A 160 -3.97 -41.75 44.37
C THR A 160 -3.10 -42.80 45.06
N LYS A 161 -2.13 -43.38 44.35
CA LYS A 161 -1.17 -44.35 44.94
C LYS A 161 -0.33 -43.77 46.06
N TYR A 162 0.13 -42.52 45.89
CA TYR A 162 0.87 -41.82 46.94
C TYR A 162 -0.01 -41.63 48.18
N ASP A 163 -1.25 -41.17 48.01
CA ASP A 163 -2.18 -40.99 49.11
C ASP A 163 -2.48 -42.33 49.80
N GLU A 164 -2.71 -43.42 49.06
CA GLU A 164 -2.84 -44.78 49.60
C GLU A 164 -1.59 -45.22 50.40
N GLU A 165 -0.39 -45.05 49.86
CA GLU A 165 0.86 -45.41 50.56
C GLU A 165 1.06 -44.56 51.82
N THR A 166 0.74 -43.26 51.79
CA THR A 166 0.80 -42.43 52.99
C THR A 166 -0.17 -42.88 54.06
N THR A 167 -1.39 -43.29 53.69
CA THR A 167 -2.36 -43.85 54.65
C THR A 167 -1.88 -45.19 55.22
N ALA A 168 -1.41 -46.11 54.38
CA ALA A 168 -0.88 -47.40 54.83
C ALA A 168 0.34 -47.24 55.75
N LYS A 169 1.21 -46.25 55.48
CA LYS A 169 2.34 -45.92 56.36
C LYS A 169 1.89 -45.35 57.70
N ALA A 170 0.85 -44.51 57.71
CA ALA A 170 0.28 -44.01 58.95
C ALA A 170 -0.29 -45.15 59.80
N ASP A 171 -1.03 -46.07 59.18
CA ASP A 171 -1.58 -47.26 59.85
C ASP A 171 -0.48 -48.19 60.39
N GLU A 172 0.60 -48.39 59.63
CA GLU A 172 1.77 -49.19 60.05
C GLU A 172 2.46 -48.55 61.27
N ILE A 173 2.62 -47.23 61.28
CA ILE A 173 3.17 -46.49 62.43
C ILE A 173 2.26 -46.63 63.65
N GLU A 174 0.95 -46.50 63.50
CA GLU A 174 -0.01 -46.65 64.60
C GLU A 174 0.03 -48.07 65.20
N MET A 175 0.13 -49.10 64.35
CA MET A 175 0.28 -50.47 64.79
C MET A 175 1.59 -50.70 65.56
N ILE A 176 2.72 -50.20 65.04
CA ILE A 176 4.03 -50.30 65.71
C ILE A 176 4.01 -49.54 67.04
N MET A 177 3.41 -48.36 67.09
CA MET A 177 3.23 -47.59 68.33
C MET A 177 2.44 -48.40 69.36
N THR A 178 1.35 -49.05 68.94
CA THR A 178 0.52 -49.88 69.82
C THR A 178 1.28 -51.10 70.36
N ASP A 179 2.06 -51.78 69.49
CA ASP A 179 2.88 -52.91 69.91
C ASP A 179 4.06 -52.50 70.80
N LEU A 180 4.65 -51.32 70.55
CA LEU A 180 5.67 -50.73 71.41
C LEU A 180 5.11 -50.43 72.80
N GLU A 181 3.91 -49.85 72.88
CA GLU A 181 3.23 -49.55 74.13
C GLU A 181 2.92 -50.85 74.91
N ARG A 182 2.44 -51.88 74.22
CA ARG A 182 2.22 -53.21 74.80
C ARG A 182 3.51 -53.87 75.27
N ALA A 183 4.59 -53.77 74.50
CA ALA A 183 5.90 -54.31 74.87
C ALA A 183 6.48 -53.59 76.09
N ASN A 184 6.34 -52.25 76.14
CA ASN A 184 6.72 -51.45 77.30
C ASN A 184 5.93 -51.85 78.55
N GLN A 185 4.60 -52.02 78.45
CA GLN A 185 3.78 -52.51 79.57
C GLN A 185 4.25 -53.88 80.07
N ARG A 186 4.57 -54.82 79.16
CA ARG A 186 5.11 -56.14 79.55
C ARG A 186 6.49 -56.04 80.20
N ALA A 187 7.38 -55.21 79.66
CA ALA A 187 8.70 -54.98 80.23
C ALA A 187 8.59 -54.39 81.65
N GLU A 188 7.65 -53.47 81.86
CA GLU A 188 7.37 -52.87 83.16
C GLU A 188 6.86 -53.91 84.17
N VAL A 189 5.99 -54.82 83.76
CA VAL A 189 5.53 -55.94 84.62
C VAL A 189 6.68 -56.89 84.94
N ALA A 190 7.45 -57.32 83.94
CA ALA A 190 8.59 -58.22 84.14
C ALA A 190 9.68 -57.59 85.03
N GLN A 191 9.88 -56.27 84.93
CA GLN A 191 10.81 -55.55 85.80
C GLN A 191 10.33 -55.59 87.26
N ARG A 192 9.05 -55.34 87.52
CA ARG A 192 8.47 -55.47 88.87
C ARG A 192 8.63 -56.89 89.42
N GLU A 193 8.36 -57.91 88.62
CA GLU A 193 8.55 -59.30 89.02
C GLU A 193 10.03 -59.60 89.34
N ALA A 194 10.97 -59.16 88.50
CA ALA A 194 12.40 -59.33 88.73
C ALA A 194 12.88 -58.61 90.01
N GLU A 195 12.33 -57.43 90.31
CA GLU A 195 12.58 -56.71 91.57
C GLU A 195 12.10 -57.52 92.78
N THR A 196 10.87 -58.07 92.73
CA THR A 196 10.35 -58.91 93.82
C THR A 196 11.16 -60.20 94.01
N LEU A 197 11.58 -60.86 92.92
CA LEU A 197 12.43 -62.05 92.99
C LEU A 197 13.80 -61.73 93.56
N ARG A 198 14.39 -60.56 93.22
CA ARG A 198 15.65 -60.10 93.81
C ARG A 198 15.54 -59.92 95.32
N GLU A 199 14.46 -59.31 95.80
CA GLU A 199 14.20 -59.16 97.23
C GLU A 199 14.10 -60.52 97.93
N GLN A 200 13.39 -61.48 97.33
CA GLN A 200 13.29 -62.85 97.85
C GLN A 200 14.64 -63.57 97.88
N LEU A 201 15.43 -63.49 96.81
CA LEU A 201 16.72 -64.17 96.70
C LEU A 201 17.75 -63.59 97.69
N SER A 202 17.73 -62.27 97.91
CA SER A 202 18.51 -61.60 98.95
C SER A 202 18.20 -62.18 100.34
N SER A 203 16.91 -62.37 100.65
CA SER A 203 16.49 -62.97 101.93
C SER A 203 16.93 -64.44 102.10
N ALA A 204 16.86 -65.23 101.02
CA ALA A 204 17.28 -66.63 101.02
C ALA A 204 18.81 -66.78 101.15
N ASN A 205 19.60 -65.93 100.49
CA ASN A 205 21.07 -65.93 100.62
C ASN A 205 21.53 -65.62 102.04
N HIS A 206 20.87 -64.68 102.72
CA HIS A 206 21.15 -64.38 104.13
C HIS A 206 20.90 -65.61 105.03
N SER A 207 19.97 -66.49 104.64
CA SER A 207 19.63 -67.72 105.36
C SER A 207 20.65 -68.84 105.12
N LEU A 208 21.14 -68.99 103.88
CA LEU A 208 22.13 -70.01 103.51
C LEU A 208 23.53 -69.72 104.10
N GLN A 209 23.91 -68.45 104.22
CA GLN A 209 25.17 -68.05 104.84
C GLN A 209 25.24 -68.46 106.34
N LEU A 210 24.10 -68.55 107.03
CA LEU A 210 24.03 -69.14 108.38
C LEU A 210 24.31 -70.65 108.39
N ALA A 211 23.87 -71.38 107.36
CA ALA A 211 24.01 -72.85 107.30
C ALA A 211 25.43 -73.31 106.91
N SER A 212 26.14 -72.51 106.09
CA SER A 212 27.48 -72.84 105.58
C SER A 212 28.61 -72.88 106.63
N GLN A 213 28.39 -72.41 107.87
CA GLN A 213 29.45 -72.37 108.89
C GLN A 213 29.65 -73.71 109.64
N ILE A 214 28.85 -74.76 109.38
CA ILE A 214 28.76 -75.92 110.31
C ILE A 214 29.56 -77.18 109.91
N GLN A 215 30.20 -77.31 108.74
CA GLN A 215 30.91 -78.58 108.46
C GLN A 215 32.21 -78.46 107.68
N LYS A 216 33.32 -78.77 108.37
CA LYS A 216 34.67 -78.97 107.83
C LYS A 216 35.18 -80.39 108.13
N ALA A 217 35.49 -81.15 107.06
CA ALA A 217 36.59 -82.12 106.88
C ALA A 217 36.60 -83.43 107.71
N PRO A 218 37.50 -84.43 107.45
CA PRO A 218 38.15 -84.88 106.19
C PRO A 218 38.25 -86.43 106.02
N ASP A 219 38.61 -86.92 104.83
CA ASP A 219 39.45 -88.13 104.64
C ASP A 219 40.32 -87.94 103.38
N VAL A 220 41.62 -88.20 103.48
CA VAL A 220 42.68 -87.50 102.69
C VAL A 220 43.33 -88.36 101.60
N GLU A 221 43.25 -89.70 101.62
CA GLU A 221 43.99 -90.52 100.63
C GLU A 221 43.14 -90.91 99.41
N GLN A 222 41.87 -91.30 99.58
CA GLN A 222 40.92 -91.49 98.47
C GLN A 222 40.52 -90.17 97.82
N ALA A 223 40.62 -89.07 98.58
CA ALA A 223 40.45 -87.73 98.05
C ALA A 223 41.50 -87.41 96.98
N ILE A 224 42.76 -87.83 97.10
CA ILE A 224 43.81 -87.46 96.13
C ILE A 224 43.63 -88.17 94.78
N GLU A 225 43.18 -89.42 94.77
CA GLU A 225 42.93 -90.18 93.54
C GLU A 225 41.60 -89.79 92.88
N VAL A 226 40.55 -89.54 93.68
CA VAL A 226 39.31 -88.92 93.21
C VAL A 226 39.55 -87.48 92.75
N LEU A 227 40.43 -86.71 93.40
CA LEU A 227 40.81 -85.34 93.00
C LEU A 227 41.60 -85.33 91.71
N THR A 228 42.51 -86.28 91.48
CA THR A 228 43.30 -86.34 90.23
C THR A 228 42.46 -86.84 89.06
N ARG A 229 41.61 -87.85 89.26
CA ARG A 229 40.63 -88.28 88.25
C ARG A 229 39.57 -87.20 87.98
N SER A 230 39.05 -86.57 89.04
CA SER A 230 38.16 -85.41 88.94
C SER A 230 38.85 -84.24 88.24
N SER A 231 40.14 -84.00 88.49
CA SER A 231 40.92 -82.94 87.84
C SER A 231 41.04 -83.20 86.34
N LEU A 232 41.34 -84.44 85.93
CA LEU A 232 41.41 -84.81 84.52
C LEU A 232 40.05 -84.79 83.83
N GLU A 233 38.97 -85.22 84.51
CA GLU A 233 37.60 -85.12 83.99
C GLU A 233 37.16 -83.64 83.85
N VAL A 234 37.57 -82.78 84.79
CA VAL A 234 37.34 -81.33 84.71
C VAL A 234 38.15 -80.69 83.58
N GLU A 235 39.40 -81.12 83.37
CA GLU A 235 40.26 -80.63 82.29
C GLU A 235 39.76 -81.08 80.90
N LEU A 236 39.31 -82.33 80.78
CA LEU A 236 38.67 -82.85 79.56
C LEU A 236 37.39 -82.07 79.26
N ALA A 237 36.52 -81.88 80.27
CA ALA A 237 35.31 -81.09 80.12
C ALA A 237 35.62 -79.61 79.81
N ALA A 238 36.74 -79.07 80.29
CA ALA A 238 37.22 -77.73 79.92
C ALA A 238 37.66 -77.68 78.45
N LYS A 239 38.39 -78.69 77.97
CA LYS A 239 38.80 -78.79 76.56
C LYS A 239 37.62 -79.03 75.62
N GLU A 240 36.63 -79.82 76.03
CA GLU A 240 35.38 -80.00 75.26
C GLU A 240 34.58 -78.70 75.17
N ARG A 241 34.50 -77.92 76.25
CA ARG A 241 33.90 -76.57 76.22
C ARG A 241 34.69 -75.62 75.32
N GLU A 242 36.02 -75.67 75.35
CA GLU A 242 36.88 -74.87 74.48
C GLU A 242 36.68 -75.22 73.00
N ILE A 243 36.57 -76.51 72.67
CA ILE A 243 36.26 -76.98 71.31
C ILE A 243 34.87 -76.50 70.87
N ALA A 244 33.85 -76.64 71.73
CA ALA A 244 32.51 -76.15 71.44
C ALA A 244 32.50 -74.64 71.17
N GLN A 245 33.23 -73.86 71.97
CA GLN A 245 33.38 -72.42 71.79
C GLN A 245 34.08 -72.07 70.47
N LEU A 246 35.16 -72.79 70.12
CA LEU A 246 35.87 -72.59 68.86
C LEU A 246 34.99 -72.93 67.64
N VAL A 247 34.15 -73.97 67.73
CA VAL A 247 33.21 -74.32 66.66
C VAL A 247 32.15 -73.22 66.49
N GLU A 248 31.59 -72.71 67.58
CA GLU A 248 30.64 -71.59 67.56
C GLU A 248 31.27 -70.32 66.98
N ASP A 249 32.52 -70.01 67.37
CA ASP A 249 33.27 -68.88 66.85
C ASP A 249 33.55 -69.01 65.35
N VAL A 250 33.91 -70.20 64.87
CA VAL A 250 34.09 -70.47 63.43
C VAL A 250 32.78 -70.30 62.67
N GLN A 251 31.66 -70.81 63.19
CA GLN A 251 30.34 -70.64 62.56
C GLN A 251 29.93 -69.17 62.53
N ARG A 252 30.15 -68.42 63.62
CA ARG A 252 29.88 -66.98 63.69
C ARG A 252 30.74 -66.19 62.70
N LEU A 253 32.03 -66.52 62.59
CA LEU A 253 32.95 -65.90 61.63
C LEU A 253 32.55 -66.22 60.18
N GLN A 254 32.17 -67.46 59.90
CA GLN A 254 31.67 -67.86 58.57
C GLN A 254 30.42 -67.08 58.19
N ALA A 255 29.43 -66.99 59.09
CA ALA A 255 28.21 -66.22 58.88
C ALA A 255 28.49 -64.73 58.61
N SER A 256 29.40 -64.13 59.40
CA SER A 256 29.86 -62.75 59.22
C SER A 256 30.53 -62.55 57.85
N LEU A 257 31.35 -63.50 57.42
CA LEU A 257 32.06 -63.44 56.13
C LEU A 257 31.08 -63.56 54.94
N THR A 258 30.07 -64.43 55.01
CA THR A 258 28.99 -64.49 54.00
C THR A 258 28.20 -63.19 53.94
N LYS A 259 27.81 -62.63 55.09
CA LYS A 259 27.08 -61.35 55.13
C LYS A 259 27.91 -60.21 54.55
N LEU A 260 29.21 -60.16 54.85
CA LEU A 260 30.12 -59.18 54.27
C LEU A 260 30.25 -59.35 52.75
N ARG A 261 30.33 -60.59 52.26
CA ARG A 261 30.35 -60.88 50.81
C ARG A 261 29.07 -60.42 50.12
N GLU A 262 27.89 -60.75 50.65
CA GLU A 262 26.61 -60.34 50.10
C GLU A 262 26.46 -58.81 50.09
N ASN A 263 26.81 -58.14 51.19
CA ASN A 263 26.81 -56.69 51.27
C ASN A 263 27.75 -56.08 50.22
N SER A 264 28.99 -56.57 50.11
CA SER A 264 29.95 -56.09 49.12
C SER A 264 29.48 -56.31 47.68
N ALA A 265 28.88 -57.47 47.38
CA ALA A 265 28.34 -57.77 46.05
C ALA A 265 27.16 -56.85 45.69
N SER A 266 26.26 -56.60 46.64
CA SER A 266 25.15 -55.66 46.44
C SER A 266 25.64 -54.23 46.19
N GLN A 267 26.68 -53.80 46.90
CA GLN A 267 27.28 -52.47 46.76
C GLN A 267 27.99 -52.31 45.43
N ILE A 268 28.72 -53.35 44.97
CA ILE A 268 29.34 -53.37 43.64
C ILE A 268 28.26 -53.26 42.55
N SER A 269 27.19 -54.05 42.64
CA SER A 269 26.10 -54.00 41.65
C SER A 269 25.41 -52.63 41.59
N GLN A 270 25.17 -51.99 42.74
CA GLN A 270 24.64 -50.63 42.79
C GLN A 270 25.58 -49.61 42.16
N LEU A 271 26.89 -49.70 42.42
CA LEU A 271 27.88 -48.80 41.83
C LEU A 271 27.99 -49.00 40.32
N GLU A 272 27.97 -50.24 39.83
CA GLU A 272 27.96 -50.54 38.39
C GLU A 272 26.71 -49.98 37.70
N GLN A 273 25.53 -50.12 38.32
CA GLN A 273 24.29 -49.55 37.79
C GLN A 273 24.37 -48.02 37.73
N GLN A 274 24.86 -47.36 38.77
CA GLN A 274 25.06 -45.91 38.78
C GLN A 274 26.04 -45.45 37.70
N LEU A 275 27.14 -46.18 37.52
CA LEU A 275 28.16 -45.87 36.52
C LEU A 275 27.59 -46.02 35.10
N SER A 276 26.78 -47.05 34.85
CA SER A 276 26.07 -47.23 33.57
C SER A 276 25.08 -46.10 33.28
N ALA A 277 24.31 -45.68 34.29
CA ALA A 277 23.36 -44.58 34.18
C ALA A 277 24.10 -43.26 33.89
N LYS A 278 25.17 -42.96 34.62
CA LYS A 278 26.01 -41.77 34.39
C LYS A 278 26.62 -41.76 32.99
N ASN A 279 27.14 -42.90 32.51
CA ASN A 279 27.65 -43.02 31.15
C ASN A 279 26.58 -42.77 30.08
N SER A 280 25.34 -43.24 30.30
CA SER A 280 24.23 -42.97 29.38
C SER A 280 23.88 -41.47 29.32
N THR A 281 23.86 -40.79 30.47
CA THR A 281 23.61 -39.34 30.53
C THR A 281 24.74 -38.53 29.90
N LEU A 282 25.99 -38.97 30.07
CA LEU A 282 27.14 -38.35 29.42
C LEU A 282 27.03 -38.42 27.91
N LYS A 283 26.71 -39.60 27.36
CA LYS A 283 26.50 -39.75 25.90
C LYS A 283 25.37 -38.85 25.38
N GLN A 284 24.25 -38.75 26.09
CA GLN A 284 23.15 -37.86 25.70
C GLN A 284 23.57 -36.38 25.74
N LEU A 285 24.37 -35.98 26.73
CA LEU A 285 24.88 -34.61 26.82
C LEU A 285 25.91 -34.32 25.72
N GLU A 286 26.78 -35.27 25.40
CA GLU A 286 27.74 -35.17 24.28
C GLU A 286 27.02 -35.03 22.93
N GLU A 287 25.96 -35.81 22.69
CA GLU A 287 25.13 -35.67 21.48
C GLU A 287 24.43 -34.31 21.41
N LYS A 288 23.87 -33.82 22.52
CA LYS A 288 23.28 -32.47 22.58
C LYS A 288 24.31 -31.38 22.31
N LEU A 289 25.50 -31.50 22.90
CA LEU A 289 26.59 -30.54 22.70
C LEU A 289 27.05 -30.53 21.23
N LYS A 290 27.16 -31.70 20.61
CA LYS A 290 27.49 -31.83 19.19
C LYS A 290 26.39 -31.28 18.28
N GLY A 291 25.12 -31.47 18.64
CA GLY A 291 23.97 -30.89 17.96
C GLY A 291 23.87 -29.37 18.08
N GLN A 292 24.59 -28.76 19.02
CA GLN A 292 24.69 -27.30 19.24
C GLN A 292 26.01 -26.71 18.73
N ALA A 293 26.77 -27.44 17.90
CA ALA A 293 28.07 -26.98 17.42
C ALA A 293 27.99 -25.71 16.54
N ASP A 294 26.83 -25.45 15.95
CA ASP A 294 26.50 -24.29 15.11
C ASP A 294 26.07 -23.05 15.92
N TYR A 295 25.96 -23.14 17.25
CA TYR A 295 25.49 -22.04 18.10
C TYR A 295 26.31 -20.75 17.93
N GLU A 296 27.64 -20.84 17.83
CA GLU A 296 28.49 -19.66 17.62
C GLU A 296 28.36 -19.07 16.21
N GLU A 297 27.97 -19.86 15.22
CA GLU A 297 27.70 -19.40 13.85
C GLU A 297 26.34 -18.69 13.80
N VAL A 298 25.29 -19.32 14.33
CA VAL A 298 23.96 -18.71 14.48
C VAL A 298 24.01 -17.43 15.32
N LYS A 299 24.82 -17.41 16.40
CA LYS A 299 25.02 -16.21 17.22
C LYS A 299 25.73 -15.10 16.45
N LYS A 300 26.71 -15.42 15.61
CA LYS A 300 27.37 -14.42 14.74
C LYS A 300 26.40 -13.89 13.69
N GLU A 301 25.65 -14.76 13.02
CA GLU A 301 24.60 -14.38 12.06
C GLU A 301 23.54 -13.49 12.71
N LEU A 302 23.06 -13.85 13.90
CA LEU A 302 22.11 -13.06 14.67
C LEU A 302 22.69 -11.70 15.06
N ASN A 303 23.97 -11.63 15.44
CA ASN A 303 24.61 -10.37 15.80
C ASN A 303 24.82 -9.47 14.56
N ILE A 304 25.10 -10.08 13.40
CA ILE A 304 25.19 -9.38 12.11
C ILE A 304 23.81 -8.84 11.72
N LEU A 305 22.76 -9.65 11.76
CA LEU A 305 21.37 -9.25 11.51
C LEU A 305 20.94 -8.12 12.45
N LYS A 306 21.27 -8.24 13.74
CA LYS A 306 20.99 -7.21 14.74
C LYS A 306 21.76 -5.92 14.47
N SER A 307 23.02 -6.01 14.03
CA SER A 307 23.77 -4.82 13.64
C SER A 307 23.23 -4.17 12.36
N MET A 308 22.66 -4.95 11.44
CA MET A 308 22.07 -4.46 10.19
C MET A 308 20.69 -3.82 10.40
N GLU A 309 19.89 -4.33 11.34
CA GLU A 309 18.55 -3.80 11.66
C GLU A 309 18.61 -2.48 12.45
N PHE A 310 19.67 -2.28 13.25
CA PHE A 310 19.81 -1.11 14.13
C PHE A 310 20.92 -0.11 13.72
N ALA A 311 21.63 -0.33 12.62
CA ALA A 311 22.53 0.68 12.07
C ALA A 311 21.73 1.85 11.46
N PRO A 312 22.10 3.12 11.70
CA PRO A 312 21.46 4.25 11.05
C PRO A 312 21.68 4.16 9.54
N SER A 313 20.63 4.33 8.74
CA SER A 313 20.68 4.37 7.27
C SER A 313 21.33 5.66 6.72
N GLU A 314 22.36 6.18 7.39
CA GLU A 314 23.09 7.39 7.02
C GLU A 314 24.59 7.08 7.01
N GLY A 315 25.16 7.03 5.80
CA GLY A 315 26.59 7.24 5.55
C GLY A 315 27.54 6.09 5.88
N ALA A 316 28.17 5.55 4.83
CA ALA A 316 29.35 4.71 4.94
C ALA A 316 30.47 5.44 5.70
N GLY A 317 30.87 4.88 6.83
CA GLY A 317 32.01 5.32 7.63
C GLY A 317 32.44 4.19 8.55
N THR A 318 33.55 3.56 8.20
CA THR A 318 34.22 2.54 9.00
C THR A 318 34.57 3.06 10.39
N GLN A 319 34.47 2.17 11.39
CA GLN A 319 34.95 2.28 12.77
C GLN A 319 34.06 3.08 13.74
N ASP A 320 33.03 2.43 14.29
CA ASP A 320 32.67 2.59 15.70
C ASP A 320 31.80 1.41 16.18
N ALA A 321 32.46 0.26 16.34
CA ALA A 321 31.84 -1.00 16.77
C ALA A 321 31.59 -1.07 18.30
N ALA A 322 31.22 0.03 18.96
CA ALA A 322 31.19 0.05 20.43
C ALA A 322 30.10 0.94 21.07
N LYS A 323 28.98 1.21 20.41
CA LYS A 323 27.83 1.83 21.11
C LYS A 323 26.90 0.75 21.67
N PRO A 324 26.67 0.69 23.01
CA PRO A 324 25.76 -0.27 23.63
C PRO A 324 24.35 -0.16 23.04
N LEU A 325 23.63 -1.28 22.97
CA LEU A 325 22.27 -1.39 22.43
C LEU A 325 21.30 -0.35 23.01
N GLU A 326 21.47 0.00 24.29
CA GLU A 326 20.68 1.01 24.98
C GLU A 326 20.84 2.41 24.36
N VAL A 327 22.06 2.75 23.90
CA VAL A 327 22.35 4.05 23.26
C VAL A 327 21.73 4.12 21.87
N LEU A 328 21.82 3.05 21.08
CA LEU A 328 21.21 2.99 19.74
C LEU A 328 19.68 3.00 19.81
N LEU A 329 19.10 2.30 20.78
CA LEU A 329 17.65 2.34 21.03
C LEU A 329 17.19 3.73 21.49
N MET A 330 17.95 4.38 22.38
CA MET A 330 17.67 5.76 22.81
C MET A 330 17.74 6.75 21.65
N GLU A 331 18.74 6.62 20.78
CA GLU A 331 18.92 7.50 19.62
C GLU A 331 17.81 7.31 18.59
N LYS A 332 17.42 6.05 18.32
CA LYS A 332 16.29 5.74 17.43
C LYS A 332 14.96 6.17 18.03
N ASN A 333 14.75 6.01 19.35
CA ASN A 333 13.55 6.48 20.03
C ASN A 333 13.45 8.01 19.98
N ARG A 334 14.57 8.72 20.20
CA ARG A 334 14.63 10.18 20.07
C ARG A 334 14.36 10.66 18.64
N SER A 335 14.88 9.95 17.64
CA SER A 335 14.61 10.23 16.23
C SER A 335 13.13 10.02 15.88
N LEU A 336 12.53 8.90 16.31
CA LEU A 336 11.11 8.61 16.10
C LEU A 336 10.19 9.59 16.84
N GLN A 337 10.58 10.05 18.03
CA GLN A 337 9.88 11.10 18.76
C GLN A 337 9.93 12.44 18.01
N SER A 338 11.08 12.81 17.46
CA SER A 338 11.24 14.00 16.62
C SER A 338 10.38 13.93 15.35
N GLU A 339 10.37 12.79 14.67
CA GLU A 339 9.56 12.59 13.47
C GLU A 339 8.06 12.62 13.80
N ASN A 340 7.64 12.00 14.91
CA ASN A 340 6.26 12.10 15.39
C ASN A 340 5.84 13.54 15.70
N ALA A 341 6.72 14.33 16.31
CA ALA A 341 6.45 15.73 16.59
C ALA A 341 6.28 16.53 15.30
N ALA A 342 7.14 16.32 14.29
CA ALA A 342 7.03 16.97 13.00
C ALA A 342 5.74 16.58 12.25
N LEU A 343 5.38 15.29 12.25
CA LEU A 343 4.14 14.80 11.65
C LEU A 343 2.90 15.37 12.34
N ARG A 344 2.93 15.52 13.68
CA ARG A 344 1.84 16.17 14.42
C ARG A 344 1.65 17.64 14.03
N ILE A 345 2.75 18.39 13.89
CA ILE A 345 2.70 19.79 13.44
C ILE A 345 2.12 19.87 12.03
N SER A 346 2.62 19.05 11.10
CA SER A 346 2.11 19.02 9.72
C SER A 346 0.63 18.63 9.64
N ASN A 347 0.18 17.68 10.46
CA ASN A 347 -1.23 17.29 10.52
C ASN A 347 -2.11 18.42 11.09
N SER A 348 -1.63 19.13 12.10
CA SER A 348 -2.30 20.34 12.63
C SER A 348 -2.42 21.43 11.56
N ASP A 349 -1.36 21.70 10.82
CA ASP A 349 -1.36 22.70 9.74
C ASP A 349 -2.31 22.31 8.60
N LEU A 350 -2.29 21.04 8.17
CA LEU A 350 -3.20 20.53 7.15
C LEU A 350 -4.66 20.59 7.61
N SER A 351 -4.94 20.23 8.86
CA SER A 351 -6.27 20.36 9.44
C SER A 351 -6.73 21.82 9.50
N GLY A 352 -5.84 22.74 9.86
CA GLY A 352 -6.12 24.19 9.86
C GLY A 352 -6.47 24.71 8.46
N ARG A 353 -5.70 24.32 7.44
CA ARG A 353 -5.98 24.69 6.04
C ARG A 353 -7.30 24.09 5.54
N CYS A 354 -7.65 22.88 5.94
CA CYS A 354 -8.95 22.28 5.60
C CYS A 354 -10.11 23.06 6.23
N ALA A 355 -9.97 23.48 7.48
CA ALA A 355 -10.98 24.31 8.16
C ALA A 355 -11.13 25.68 7.47
N GLU A 356 -10.03 26.34 7.11
CA GLU A 356 -10.07 27.62 6.40
C GLU A 356 -10.74 27.49 5.02
N LEU A 357 -10.41 26.45 4.25
CA LEU A 357 -11.05 26.18 2.97
C LEU A 357 -12.54 25.90 3.12
N GLN A 358 -12.95 25.18 4.17
CA GLN A 358 -14.35 24.94 4.47
C GLN A 358 -15.11 26.25 4.72
N VAL A 359 -14.53 27.18 5.49
CA VAL A 359 -15.13 28.50 5.74
C VAL A 359 -15.30 29.28 4.43
N ARG A 360 -14.26 29.34 3.58
CA ARG A 360 -14.35 30.03 2.28
C ARG A 360 -15.40 29.43 1.35
N VAL A 361 -15.57 28.11 1.36
CA VAL A 361 -16.64 27.44 0.59
C VAL A 361 -18.01 27.84 1.12
N THR A 362 -18.20 27.87 2.45
CA THR A 362 -19.48 28.29 3.03
C THR A 362 -19.82 29.75 2.71
N GLU A 363 -18.85 30.66 2.74
CA GLU A 363 -19.02 32.07 2.34
C GLU A 363 -19.37 32.20 0.86
N ALA A 364 -18.67 31.46 -0.02
CA ALA A 364 -18.96 31.45 -1.45
C ALA A 364 -20.36 30.90 -1.76
N VAL A 365 -20.83 29.89 -1.02
CA VAL A 365 -22.19 29.37 -1.15
C VAL A 365 -23.21 30.40 -0.67
N ALA A 366 -22.98 31.07 0.45
CA ALA A 366 -23.87 32.11 0.97
C ALA A 366 -24.04 33.29 -0.01
N THR A 367 -22.93 33.77 -0.58
CA THR A 367 -22.96 34.84 -1.59
C THR A 367 -23.68 34.40 -2.88
N ALA A 368 -23.48 33.15 -3.32
CA ALA A 368 -24.22 32.61 -4.47
C ALA A 368 -25.73 32.51 -4.20
N THR A 369 -26.14 32.16 -2.97
CA THR A 369 -27.56 32.15 -2.61
C THR A 369 -28.16 33.55 -2.60
N GLU A 370 -27.46 34.54 -2.05
CA GLU A 370 -27.91 35.94 -2.02
C GLU A 370 -28.05 36.51 -3.44
N GLN A 371 -27.08 36.24 -4.32
CA GLN A 371 -27.16 36.62 -5.73
C GLN A 371 -28.36 35.98 -6.44
N ARG A 372 -28.65 34.72 -6.15
CA ARG A 372 -29.79 34.01 -6.75
C ARG A 372 -31.13 34.60 -6.33
N GLU A 373 -31.27 34.97 -5.06
CA GLU A 373 -32.46 35.66 -4.54
C GLU A 373 -32.63 37.04 -5.17
N LEU A 374 -31.53 37.80 -5.32
CA LEU A 374 -31.57 39.11 -5.97
C LEU A 374 -32.01 39.01 -7.43
N ILE A 375 -31.48 38.02 -8.17
CA ILE A 375 -31.89 37.76 -9.55
C ILE A 375 -33.38 37.42 -9.61
N ALA A 376 -33.88 36.55 -8.73
CA ALA A 376 -35.30 36.20 -8.68
C ALA A 376 -36.20 37.42 -8.41
N ARG A 377 -35.77 38.34 -7.53
CA ARG A 377 -36.48 39.62 -7.30
C ARG A 377 -36.47 40.51 -8.54
N LEU A 378 -35.33 40.63 -9.22
CA LEU A 378 -35.22 41.41 -10.46
C LEU A 378 -36.10 40.82 -11.58
N GLU A 379 -36.15 39.50 -11.72
CA GLU A 379 -37.02 38.82 -12.66
C GLU A 379 -38.50 39.09 -12.35
N GLN A 380 -38.87 39.08 -11.07
CA GLN A 380 -40.22 39.43 -10.62
C GLN A 380 -40.56 40.90 -10.93
N ASP A 381 -39.66 41.83 -10.61
CA ASP A 381 -39.85 43.26 -10.90
C ASP A 381 -39.95 43.53 -12.41
N LEU A 382 -39.12 42.87 -13.22
CA LEU A 382 -39.21 42.95 -14.69
C LEU A 382 -40.54 42.39 -15.21
N SER A 383 -41.03 41.28 -14.64
CA SER A 383 -42.33 40.71 -15.02
C SER A 383 -43.49 41.67 -14.72
N ILE A 384 -43.40 42.43 -13.62
CA ILE A 384 -44.38 43.46 -13.25
C ILE A 384 -44.32 44.61 -14.26
N ILE A 385 -43.13 45.08 -14.63
CA ILE A 385 -42.96 46.14 -15.64
C ILE A 385 -43.48 45.70 -17.01
N GLN A 386 -43.22 44.45 -17.41
CA GLN A 386 -43.68 43.89 -18.68
C GLN A 386 -45.20 43.71 -18.73
N SER A 387 -45.86 43.53 -17.58
CA SER A 387 -47.32 43.49 -17.47
C SER A 387 -48.00 44.88 -17.55
N ILE A 388 -47.24 45.97 -17.34
CA ILE A 388 -47.75 47.35 -17.38
C ILE A 388 -47.66 47.97 -18.79
N GLN A 389 -46.90 47.37 -19.72
CA GLN A 389 -46.78 47.85 -21.11
C GLN A 389 -47.43 46.88 -22.11
N ARG A 390 -48.73 47.06 -22.30
CA ARG A 390 -49.40 46.89 -23.60
C ARG A 390 -50.53 47.92 -23.71
N PRO A 391 -50.46 48.82 -24.70
CA PRO A 391 -51.40 48.69 -25.81
C PRO A 391 -50.73 48.83 -27.18
N ASP A 392 -51.50 48.43 -28.18
CA ASP A 392 -51.17 48.25 -29.59
C ASP A 392 -50.72 49.51 -30.35
N ALA A 393 -50.22 49.26 -31.58
CA ALA A 393 -50.17 50.13 -32.77
C ALA A 393 -48.81 50.73 -33.21
N GLU A 394 -48.49 50.38 -34.46
CA GLU A 394 -47.83 51.16 -35.53
C GLU A 394 -46.78 52.24 -35.23
N GLY A 395 -45.59 52.05 -35.83
CA GLY A 395 -44.91 53.08 -36.62
C GLY A 395 -43.98 54.10 -35.90
N ALA A 396 -42.97 54.53 -36.67
CA ALA A 396 -42.12 55.72 -36.51
C ALA A 396 -40.90 55.67 -35.55
N ALA A 397 -39.73 55.69 -36.20
CA ALA A 397 -38.55 56.52 -36.00
C ALA A 397 -38.20 57.14 -34.61
N GLU A 398 -36.91 56.95 -34.31
CA GLU A 398 -35.96 57.88 -33.66
C GLU A 398 -35.90 58.08 -32.13
N HIS A 399 -34.64 58.06 -31.69
CA HIS A 399 -34.02 58.77 -30.57
C HIS A 399 -34.28 58.29 -29.12
N ARG A 400 -33.34 57.52 -28.56
CA ARG A 400 -32.91 57.66 -27.16
C ARG A 400 -31.60 56.93 -26.86
N LEU A 401 -30.50 57.61 -27.15
CA LEU A 401 -29.21 57.39 -26.50
C LEU A 401 -29.20 58.27 -25.24
N GLU A 402 -29.60 57.76 -24.09
CA GLU A 402 -29.29 58.39 -22.80
C GLU A 402 -29.59 57.46 -21.62
N LYS A 403 -28.69 57.51 -20.62
CA LYS A 403 -28.68 56.83 -19.30
C LYS A 403 -28.02 55.46 -19.24
N ILE A 404 -26.68 55.50 -19.20
CA ILE A 404 -25.87 54.54 -18.45
C ILE A 404 -25.97 54.93 -16.96
N PRO A 405 -26.41 54.04 -16.04
CA PRO A 405 -26.41 54.31 -14.61
C PRO A 405 -24.99 54.41 -14.02
N GLU A 406 -24.85 55.23 -12.97
CA GLU A 406 -23.59 55.68 -12.34
C GLU A 406 -22.68 54.66 -11.59
N PRO A 407 -22.93 53.34 -11.40
CA PRO A 407 -22.03 52.50 -10.60
C PRO A 407 -20.68 52.11 -11.24
N ILE A 408 -20.44 52.46 -12.51
CA ILE A 408 -19.25 51.99 -13.25
C ILE A 408 -18.05 52.95 -13.15
N LYS A 409 -18.21 54.13 -12.51
CA LYS A 409 -17.10 55.07 -12.30
C LYS A 409 -16.23 54.77 -11.08
N GLU A 410 -16.72 53.99 -10.11
CA GLU A 410 -15.96 53.70 -8.87
C GLU A 410 -15.01 52.49 -8.99
N ALA A 411 -15.25 51.56 -9.91
CA ALA A 411 -14.44 50.34 -10.03
C ALA A 411 -13.07 50.55 -10.69
N THR A 412 -12.83 51.69 -11.35
CA THR A 412 -11.56 51.99 -12.02
C THR A 412 -10.57 52.75 -11.10
N ALA A 413 -10.99 53.16 -9.91
CA ALA A 413 -10.17 53.95 -8.98
C ALA A 413 -9.30 53.12 -8.01
N LEU A 414 -9.35 51.77 -8.07
CA LEU A 414 -8.62 50.89 -7.14
C LEU A 414 -7.30 50.32 -7.68
N PHE A 415 -6.88 50.70 -8.89
CA PHE A 415 -5.62 50.20 -9.50
C PHE A 415 -4.41 51.15 -9.36
N TYR A 416 -4.57 52.32 -8.73
CA TYR A 416 -3.46 53.21 -8.39
C TYR A 416 -3.47 53.46 -6.88
N GLY A 417 -2.42 52.99 -6.20
CA GLY A 417 -2.20 53.23 -4.77
C GLY A 417 -2.07 54.72 -4.44
N PRO A 418 -2.18 55.10 -3.16
CA PRO A 418 -2.25 56.50 -2.75
C PRO A 418 -0.94 57.21 -3.10
N ALA A 419 -1.02 58.17 -4.03
CA ALA A 419 0.02 59.16 -4.21
C ALA A 419 0.04 60.06 -2.97
N ALA A 420 1.11 59.95 -2.17
CA ALA A 420 1.42 60.92 -1.14
C ALA A 420 1.55 62.33 -1.75
N PRO A 421 1.23 63.40 -1.01
CA PRO A 421 1.33 64.76 -1.52
C PRO A 421 2.81 65.14 -1.68
N ALA A 422 3.28 65.20 -2.92
CA ALA A 422 4.58 65.79 -3.25
C ALA A 422 4.46 67.31 -3.28
N SER A 423 4.54 67.92 -2.10
CA SER A 423 4.91 69.32 -1.93
C SER A 423 6.16 69.36 -1.05
N GLY A 424 7.33 69.48 -1.67
CA GLY A 424 8.59 69.67 -0.96
C GLY A 424 9.79 69.19 -1.78
N ALA A 425 10.52 70.13 -2.38
CA ALA A 425 11.87 69.86 -2.88
C ALA A 425 12.74 69.38 -1.70
N LEU A 426 13.19 68.12 -1.76
CA LEU A 426 14.19 67.61 -0.83
C LEU A 426 15.58 68.10 -1.25
N PRO A 427 16.47 68.48 -0.31
CA PRO A 427 17.80 68.99 -0.64
C PRO A 427 18.63 67.93 -1.39
N GLU A 428 19.32 68.31 -2.47
CA GLU A 428 20.08 67.40 -3.34
C GLU A 428 21.03 66.44 -2.59
N GLY A 429 21.60 66.86 -1.45
CA GLY A 429 22.51 66.03 -0.65
C GLY A 429 21.86 64.82 0.05
N GLN A 430 20.54 64.80 0.26
CA GLN A 430 19.85 63.67 0.89
C GLN A 430 19.51 62.58 -0.14
N VAL A 431 19.31 62.97 -1.40
CA VAL A 431 19.08 62.07 -2.53
C VAL A 431 20.38 61.33 -2.88
N ASP A 432 21.52 62.03 -2.87
CA ASP A 432 22.84 61.40 -3.08
C ASP A 432 23.21 60.41 -1.96
N SER A 433 22.83 60.72 -0.71
CA SER A 433 23.02 59.80 0.42
C SER A 433 22.17 58.54 0.28
N LEU A 434 20.89 58.67 -0.12
CA LEU A 434 20.01 57.53 -0.37
C LEU A 434 20.46 56.70 -1.58
N LEU A 435 20.91 57.34 -2.66
CA LEU A 435 21.48 56.65 -3.82
C LEU A 435 22.79 55.92 -3.47
N SER A 436 23.63 56.49 -2.61
CA SER A 436 24.84 55.84 -2.09
C SER A 436 24.49 54.61 -1.22
N ILE A 437 23.49 54.71 -0.35
CA ILE A 437 23.03 53.58 0.47
C ILE A 437 22.45 52.48 -0.43
N ILE A 438 21.57 52.83 -1.37
CA ILE A 438 20.94 51.86 -2.28
C ILE A 438 21.98 51.21 -3.20
N SER A 439 22.94 51.98 -3.72
CA SER A 439 24.03 51.42 -4.54
C SER A 439 24.93 50.49 -3.72
N SER A 440 25.25 50.83 -2.47
CA SER A 440 26.02 49.96 -1.58
C SER A 440 25.25 48.67 -1.22
N GLN A 441 23.94 48.75 -1.00
CA GLN A 441 23.09 47.59 -0.76
C GLN A 441 23.01 46.72 -2.00
N ARG A 442 22.82 47.31 -3.18
CA ARG A 442 22.83 46.60 -4.46
C ARG A 442 24.15 45.87 -4.70
N GLU A 443 25.27 46.51 -4.36
CA GLU A 443 26.60 45.91 -4.51
C GLU A 443 26.81 44.75 -3.52
N ARG A 444 26.35 44.88 -2.27
CA ARG A 444 26.35 43.77 -1.30
C ARG A 444 25.48 42.60 -1.74
N PHE A 445 24.30 42.87 -2.29
CA PHE A 445 23.43 41.81 -2.83
C PHE A 445 24.06 41.15 -4.05
N ARG A 446 24.71 41.92 -4.94
CA ARG A 446 25.45 41.37 -6.07
C ARG A 446 26.61 40.47 -5.61
N ALA A 447 27.39 40.91 -4.64
CA ALA A 447 28.49 40.13 -4.07
C ALA A 447 27.99 38.84 -3.41
N ARG A 448 26.93 38.92 -2.59
CA ARG A 448 26.32 37.73 -1.97
C ARG A 448 25.73 36.77 -3.01
N ASN A 449 25.17 37.29 -4.09
CA ASN A 449 24.64 36.45 -5.17
C ASN A 449 25.78 35.75 -5.93
N GLN A 450 26.91 36.43 -6.16
CA GLN A 450 28.10 35.80 -6.76
C GLN A 450 28.70 34.72 -5.86
N GLU A 451 28.73 34.94 -4.54
CA GLU A 451 29.20 33.95 -3.55
C GLU A 451 28.28 32.72 -3.53
N LEU A 452 26.95 32.93 -3.49
CA LEU A 452 25.98 31.84 -3.56
C LEU A 452 26.04 31.08 -4.89
N GLU A 453 26.27 31.77 -6.01
CA GLU A 453 26.50 31.13 -7.31
C GLU A 453 27.79 30.29 -7.30
N ALA A 454 28.85 30.75 -6.64
CA ALA A 454 30.10 30.01 -6.52
C ALA A 454 29.95 28.76 -5.61
N GLU A 455 29.27 28.89 -4.47
CA GLU A 455 28.94 27.77 -3.58
C GLU A 455 28.06 26.74 -4.30
N ASN A 456 27.06 27.20 -5.08
CA ASN A 456 26.20 26.31 -5.84
C ASN A 456 26.99 25.54 -6.92
N ARG A 457 27.93 26.21 -7.62
CA ARG A 457 28.84 25.54 -8.57
C ARG A 457 29.74 24.52 -7.87
N LEU A 458 30.24 24.82 -6.67
CA LEU A 458 31.05 23.88 -5.89
C LEU A 458 30.22 22.66 -5.46
N ALA A 459 29.00 22.88 -4.96
CA ALA A 459 28.06 21.83 -4.59
C ALA A 459 27.69 20.95 -5.80
N GLN A 460 27.48 21.54 -6.97
CA GLN A 460 27.25 20.78 -8.21
C GLN A 460 28.47 19.93 -8.59
N HIS A 461 29.68 20.47 -8.47
CA HIS A 461 30.90 19.72 -8.78
C HIS A 461 31.12 18.56 -7.79
N THR A 462 30.84 18.75 -6.50
CA THR A 462 30.94 17.68 -5.50
C THR A 462 29.89 16.59 -5.72
N LEU A 463 28.65 16.95 -6.06
CA LEU A 463 27.62 15.98 -6.45
C LEU A 463 28.04 15.16 -7.67
N GLN A 464 28.62 15.80 -8.68
CA GLN A 464 29.09 15.10 -9.88
C GLN A 464 30.25 14.15 -9.57
N ALA A 465 31.18 14.56 -8.69
CA ALA A 465 32.29 13.71 -8.23
C ALA A 465 31.78 12.49 -7.46
N LEU A 466 30.89 12.69 -6.46
CA LEU A 466 30.28 11.59 -5.69
C LEU A 466 29.48 10.64 -6.58
N GLN A 467 28.77 11.17 -7.58
CA GLN A 467 28.03 10.34 -8.54
C GLN A 467 28.97 9.49 -9.40
N SER A 468 30.10 10.05 -9.84
CA SER A 468 31.12 9.30 -10.58
C SER A 468 31.78 8.20 -9.73
N GLU A 469 32.02 8.47 -8.45
CA GLU A 469 32.56 7.48 -7.50
C GLU A 469 31.56 6.36 -7.23
N LEU A 470 30.28 6.70 -7.07
CA LEU A 470 29.20 5.74 -6.89
C LEU A 470 29.04 4.83 -8.13
N ASP A 471 29.15 5.39 -9.33
CA ASP A 471 29.12 4.62 -10.57
C ASP A 471 30.38 3.74 -10.75
N SER A 472 31.55 4.20 -10.31
CA SER A 472 32.77 3.40 -10.25
C SER A 472 32.64 2.21 -9.30
N LEU A 473 32.16 2.46 -8.08
CA LEU A 473 31.92 1.43 -7.07
C LEU A 473 30.88 0.41 -7.53
N ARG A 474 29.81 0.86 -8.21
CA ARG A 474 28.84 -0.05 -8.85
C ARG A 474 29.51 -0.92 -9.91
N ALA A 475 30.33 -0.34 -10.78
CA ALA A 475 31.03 -1.09 -11.82
C ALA A 475 31.99 -2.13 -11.23
N ASP A 476 32.70 -1.79 -10.15
CA ASP A 476 33.62 -2.71 -9.49
C ASP A 476 32.90 -3.78 -8.66
N ASN A 477 31.78 -3.45 -8.01
CA ASN A 477 30.90 -4.44 -7.35
C ASN A 477 30.35 -5.44 -8.36
N ILE A 478 29.94 -4.98 -9.55
CA ILE A 478 29.52 -5.87 -10.62
C ILE A 478 30.67 -6.78 -11.02
N LYS A 479 31.88 -6.27 -11.32
CA LYS A 479 33.06 -7.11 -11.65
C LYS A 479 33.40 -8.12 -10.55
N LEU A 480 33.29 -7.71 -9.28
CA LEU A 480 33.54 -8.59 -8.14
C LEU A 480 32.51 -9.71 -8.10
N PHE A 481 31.24 -9.40 -8.37
CA PHE A 481 30.18 -10.38 -8.56
C PHE A 481 30.47 -11.32 -9.73
N GLU A 482 30.95 -10.83 -10.88
CA GLU A 482 31.36 -11.72 -12.00
C GLU A 482 32.44 -12.70 -11.55
N LYS A 483 33.41 -12.23 -10.74
CA LYS A 483 34.50 -13.05 -10.20
C LYS A 483 34.01 -14.05 -9.17
N ILE A 484 33.08 -13.67 -8.29
CA ILE A 484 32.45 -14.56 -7.30
C ILE A 484 31.65 -15.66 -8.02
N LYS A 485 30.82 -15.28 -9.02
CA LYS A 485 30.04 -16.23 -9.83
C LYS A 485 30.95 -17.18 -10.61
N PHE A 486 32.07 -16.68 -11.14
CA PHE A 486 33.09 -17.52 -11.78
C PHE A 486 33.74 -18.50 -10.78
N LEU A 487 34.00 -18.09 -9.53
CA LEU A 487 34.55 -18.97 -8.49
C LEU A 487 33.53 -19.96 -7.94
N GLN A 488 32.24 -19.57 -7.81
CA GLN A 488 31.11 -20.44 -7.45
C GLN A 488 30.78 -21.49 -8.54
N SER A 489 31.25 -21.29 -9.78
CA SER A 489 31.08 -22.29 -10.84
C SER A 489 31.95 -23.55 -10.63
N TYR A 490 32.84 -23.56 -9.64
CA TYR A 490 33.45 -24.78 -9.11
C TYR A 490 32.49 -25.44 -8.10
N PRO A 491 32.16 -26.74 -8.28
CA PRO A 491 31.10 -27.37 -7.51
C PRO A 491 31.57 -27.65 -6.08
N GLY A 492 31.17 -26.80 -5.13
CA GLY A 492 31.38 -27.05 -3.71
C GLY A 492 30.79 -25.94 -2.85
N ARG A 493 29.73 -26.27 -2.10
CA ARG A 493 28.96 -25.46 -1.15
C ARG A 493 27.93 -24.50 -1.76
N GLY A 494 26.68 -24.96 -1.74
CA GLY A 494 25.51 -24.09 -1.77
C GLY A 494 25.45 -23.28 -0.48
N SER A 495 25.27 -21.97 -0.63
CA SER A 495 24.96 -21.03 0.44
C SER A 495 23.75 -20.21 0.03
N SER A 496 22.94 -19.85 1.02
CA SER A 496 21.69 -19.11 0.94
C SER A 496 21.74 -17.92 -0.03
N SER A 497 20.82 -17.89 -0.99
CA SER A 497 20.61 -16.79 -1.94
C SER A 497 20.26 -15.49 -1.20
N ASP A 498 21.13 -14.49 -1.26
CA ASP A 498 20.96 -13.17 -0.63
C ASP A 498 20.33 -12.15 -1.60
N ASP A 499 19.51 -11.20 -1.11
CA ASP A 499 18.82 -10.17 -1.93
C ASP A 499 19.85 -9.29 -2.70
N THR A 500 21.03 -9.13 -2.12
CA THR A 500 22.16 -8.42 -2.74
C THR A 500 22.70 -9.17 -3.96
N GLU A 501 22.79 -10.49 -3.88
CA GLU A 501 23.20 -11.39 -4.96
C GLU A 501 22.20 -11.32 -6.12
N LEU A 502 20.89 -11.29 -5.82
CA LEU A 502 19.83 -11.15 -6.83
C LEU A 502 19.88 -9.80 -7.56
N ARG A 503 20.15 -8.69 -6.84
CA ARG A 503 20.28 -7.34 -7.45
C ARG A 503 21.48 -7.24 -8.39
N TYR A 504 22.65 -7.73 -7.97
CA TYR A 504 23.84 -7.71 -8.82
C TYR A 504 23.78 -8.78 -9.91
N SER A 505 23.12 -9.93 -9.67
CA SER A 505 22.85 -10.95 -10.71
C SER A 505 21.96 -10.40 -11.81
N SER A 506 20.88 -9.68 -11.47
CA SER A 506 20.01 -9.04 -12.45
C SER A 506 20.75 -7.98 -13.27
N GLN A 507 21.60 -7.16 -12.64
CA GLN A 507 22.43 -6.17 -13.35
C GLN A 507 23.50 -6.82 -14.24
N TYR A 508 24.07 -7.95 -13.80
CA TYR A 508 25.02 -8.75 -14.56
C TYR A 508 24.36 -9.42 -15.78
N GLU A 509 23.22 -10.08 -15.60
CA GLU A 509 22.44 -10.73 -16.66
C GLU A 509 21.96 -9.71 -17.71
N GLU A 510 21.54 -8.52 -17.27
CA GLU A 510 21.17 -7.43 -18.16
C GLU A 510 22.37 -6.92 -19.00
N ARG A 511 23.59 -7.02 -18.46
CA ARG A 511 24.82 -6.65 -19.19
C ARG A 511 25.31 -7.74 -20.15
N LEU A 512 25.03 -9.01 -19.84
CA LEU A 512 25.41 -10.16 -20.64
C LEU A 512 24.46 -10.46 -21.79
N ASP A 513 23.20 -10.05 -21.71
CA ASP A 513 22.24 -10.25 -22.79
C ASP A 513 22.40 -9.15 -23.87
N PRO A 514 23.05 -9.45 -25.03
CA PRO A 514 23.19 -8.48 -26.11
C PRO A 514 21.82 -8.04 -26.68
N PHE A 515 20.76 -8.85 -26.52
CA PHE A 515 19.43 -8.52 -26.99
C PHE A 515 18.69 -7.52 -26.10
N SER A 516 18.95 -7.49 -24.79
CA SER A 516 18.41 -6.49 -23.88
C SER A 516 18.96 -5.09 -24.21
N SER A 517 20.26 -5.00 -24.47
CA SER A 517 20.94 -3.76 -24.87
C SER A 517 20.50 -3.30 -26.26
N PHE A 518 20.26 -4.24 -27.17
CA PHE A 518 19.72 -3.99 -28.50
C PHE A 518 18.27 -3.50 -28.43
N SER A 519 17.42 -4.16 -27.64
CA SER A 519 16.03 -3.78 -27.37
C SER A 519 15.93 -2.37 -26.79
N LYS A 520 16.79 -2.02 -25.82
CA LYS A 520 16.87 -0.66 -25.26
C LYS A 520 17.29 0.36 -26.33
N ARG A 521 18.33 0.07 -27.12
CA ARG A 521 18.77 0.94 -28.22
C ARG A 521 17.72 1.09 -29.32
N GLU A 522 16.97 0.04 -29.63
CA GLU A 522 15.87 0.05 -30.60
C GLU A 522 14.69 0.89 -30.09
N ARG A 523 14.30 0.74 -28.82
CA ARG A 523 13.31 1.61 -28.16
C ARG A 523 13.76 3.06 -28.17
N GLN A 524 15.04 3.32 -27.95
CA GLN A 524 15.60 4.68 -27.95
C GLN A 524 15.65 5.28 -29.37
N ARG A 525 15.98 4.48 -30.39
CA ARG A 525 15.84 4.89 -31.81
C ARG A 525 14.40 5.21 -32.16
N LYS A 526 13.45 4.34 -31.80
CA LYS A 526 12.01 4.57 -32.00
C LYS A 526 11.57 5.85 -31.27
N TYR A 527 12.02 6.05 -30.03
CA TYR A 527 11.72 7.26 -29.27
C TYR A 527 12.29 8.52 -29.93
N LEU A 528 13.53 8.48 -30.44
CA LEU A 528 14.14 9.60 -31.15
C LEU A 528 13.46 9.90 -32.49
N SER A 529 12.97 8.87 -33.18
CA SER A 529 12.21 9.00 -34.44
C SER A 529 10.79 9.55 -34.29
N LEU A 530 10.28 9.68 -33.06
CA LEU A 530 8.96 10.26 -32.81
C LEU A 530 8.95 11.78 -33.00
N SER A 531 7.83 12.29 -33.52
CA SER A 531 7.55 13.72 -33.64
C SER A 531 7.58 14.40 -32.26
N PRO A 532 7.96 15.69 -32.16
CA PRO A 532 7.92 16.43 -30.89
C PRO A 532 6.55 16.36 -30.17
N TRP A 533 5.45 16.32 -30.93
CA TRP A 533 4.09 16.19 -30.41
C TRP A 533 3.79 14.78 -29.87
N ASP A 534 4.31 13.75 -30.52
CA ASP A 534 4.18 12.36 -30.04
C ASP A 534 5.01 12.16 -28.77
N LYS A 535 6.18 12.80 -28.68
CA LYS A 535 7.01 12.82 -27.47
C LYS A 535 6.31 13.51 -26.31
N ALA A 536 5.67 14.65 -26.55
CA ALA A 536 4.86 15.36 -25.56
C ALA A 536 3.68 14.51 -25.07
N THR A 537 3.00 13.81 -25.99
CA THR A 537 1.87 12.93 -25.67
C THR A 537 2.32 11.69 -24.89
N LEU A 538 3.46 11.10 -25.25
CA LEU A 538 4.06 9.98 -24.51
C LEU A 538 4.59 10.40 -23.14
N SER A 539 5.13 11.61 -23.00
CA SER A 539 5.51 12.14 -21.68
C SER A 539 4.27 12.42 -20.82
N MET A 540 3.21 12.96 -21.41
CA MET A 540 1.93 13.18 -20.73
C MET A 540 1.31 11.83 -20.31
N GLY A 541 1.34 10.84 -21.19
CA GLY A 541 0.87 9.47 -20.92
C GLY A 541 1.68 8.81 -19.80
N ARG A 542 3.02 8.90 -19.83
CA ARG A 542 3.85 8.38 -18.73
C ARG A 542 3.61 9.11 -17.42
N LEU A 543 3.40 10.42 -17.43
CA LEU A 543 3.10 11.20 -16.23
C LEU A 543 1.76 10.78 -15.60
N VAL A 544 0.75 10.55 -16.45
CA VAL A 544 -0.57 10.06 -16.01
C VAL A 544 -0.49 8.63 -15.50
N LEU A 545 0.28 7.74 -16.15
CA LEU A 545 0.39 6.33 -15.76
C LEU A 545 1.37 6.07 -14.60
N SER A 546 2.39 6.90 -14.39
CA SER A 546 3.40 6.67 -13.35
C SER A 546 2.91 7.02 -11.96
N ASN A 547 2.00 7.99 -11.83
CA ASN A 547 1.53 8.48 -10.54
C ASN A 547 0.12 7.95 -10.21
N LYS A 548 -0.02 7.32 -9.03
CA LYS A 548 -1.31 6.82 -8.52
C LYS A 548 -2.37 7.94 -8.41
N MET A 549 -1.97 9.16 -8.05
CA MET A 549 -2.87 10.31 -7.99
C MET A 549 -3.30 10.77 -9.39
N ALA A 550 -2.37 10.83 -10.35
CA ALA A 550 -2.69 11.24 -11.73
C ALA A 550 -3.63 10.24 -12.43
N ARG A 551 -3.47 8.93 -12.16
CA ARG A 551 -4.42 7.90 -12.63
C ARG A 551 -5.83 8.09 -12.07
N THR A 552 -5.92 8.44 -10.78
CA THR A 552 -7.20 8.68 -10.11
C THR A 552 -7.88 9.92 -10.68
N ILE A 553 -7.14 11.02 -10.87
CA ILE A 553 -7.63 12.26 -11.49
C ILE A 553 -8.08 12.00 -12.94
N GLY A 554 -7.29 11.27 -13.73
CA GLY A 554 -7.64 10.91 -15.10
C GLY A 554 -8.92 10.08 -15.18
N PHE A 555 -9.09 9.11 -14.28
CA PHE A 555 -10.32 8.32 -14.18
C PHE A 555 -11.55 9.21 -13.91
N PHE A 556 -11.50 10.07 -12.90
CA PHE A 556 -12.61 10.98 -12.60
C PHE A 556 -12.87 12.00 -13.71
N TYR A 557 -11.82 12.50 -14.37
CA TYR A 557 -11.96 13.38 -15.52
C TYR A 557 -12.68 12.69 -16.69
N THR A 558 -12.31 11.44 -17.01
CA THR A 558 -13.02 10.67 -18.05
C THR A 558 -14.47 10.37 -17.66
N LEU A 559 -14.73 10.03 -16.40
CA LEU A 559 -16.09 9.80 -15.90
C LEU A 559 -16.95 11.07 -15.98
N PHE A 560 -16.38 12.21 -15.60
CA PHE A 560 -17.04 13.51 -15.72
C PHE A 560 -17.37 13.85 -17.18
N LEU A 561 -16.42 13.63 -18.09
CA LEU A 561 -16.64 13.83 -19.53
C LEU A 561 -17.78 12.94 -20.06
N HIS A 562 -17.83 11.67 -19.65
CA HIS A 562 -18.91 10.77 -20.03
C HIS A 562 -20.26 11.25 -19.47
N CYS A 563 -20.32 11.66 -18.20
CA CYS A 563 -21.54 12.24 -17.62
C CYS A 563 -21.97 13.51 -18.37
N LEU A 564 -21.04 14.37 -18.76
CA LEU A 564 -21.33 15.58 -19.52
C LEU A 564 -21.88 15.26 -20.92
N VAL A 565 -21.26 14.31 -21.62
CA VAL A 565 -21.76 13.83 -22.93
C VAL A 565 -23.15 13.22 -22.78
N PHE A 566 -23.39 12.39 -21.76
CA PHE A 566 -24.71 11.83 -21.48
C PHE A 566 -25.75 12.93 -21.19
N LEU A 567 -25.40 13.97 -20.42
CA LEU A 567 -26.30 15.09 -20.13
C LEU A 567 -26.64 15.89 -21.39
N VAL A 568 -25.65 16.13 -22.26
CA VAL A 568 -25.87 16.81 -23.55
C VAL A 568 -26.77 15.98 -24.45
N LEU A 569 -26.50 14.68 -24.59
CA LEU A 569 -27.33 13.76 -25.39
C LEU A 569 -28.74 13.64 -24.80
N TYR A 570 -28.87 13.58 -23.48
CA TYR A 570 -30.17 13.56 -22.79
C TYR A 570 -30.95 14.84 -23.06
N LYS A 571 -30.31 16.00 -22.95
CA LYS A 571 -30.96 17.30 -23.26
C LYS A 571 -31.39 17.38 -24.71
N LEU A 572 -30.57 16.90 -25.64
CA LEU A 572 -30.86 16.90 -27.06
C LEU A 572 -32.03 15.97 -27.39
N ALA A 573 -32.02 14.74 -26.86
CA ALA A 573 -33.11 13.78 -27.00
C ALA A 573 -34.42 14.28 -26.35
N TRP A 574 -34.32 14.91 -25.18
CA TRP A 574 -35.47 15.51 -24.50
C TRP A 574 -36.08 16.65 -25.31
N SER A 575 -35.26 17.57 -25.82
CA SER A 575 -35.72 18.66 -26.68
C SER A 575 -36.43 18.14 -27.93
N GLU A 576 -35.85 17.14 -28.58
CA GLU A 576 -36.42 16.52 -29.78
C GLU A 576 -37.73 15.77 -29.48
N SER A 577 -37.85 15.14 -28.30
CA SER A 577 -39.08 14.49 -27.86
C SER A 577 -40.22 15.48 -27.63
N VAL A 578 -39.94 16.62 -26.99
CA VAL A 578 -40.93 17.68 -26.73
C VAL A 578 -41.43 18.29 -28.04
N GLU A 579 -40.55 18.46 -29.03
CA GLU A 579 -40.92 18.96 -30.35
C GLU A 579 -41.85 17.98 -31.10
N ARG A 580 -41.55 16.66 -31.03
CA ARG A 580 -42.41 15.62 -31.58
C ARG A 580 -43.77 15.53 -30.87
N ASP A 581 -43.80 15.65 -29.55
CA ASP A 581 -45.04 15.64 -28.77
C ASP A 581 -45.91 16.88 -29.06
N CYS A 582 -45.29 18.04 -29.27
CA CYS A 582 -45.99 19.25 -29.69
C CYS A 582 -46.59 19.10 -31.10
N ALA A 583 -45.83 18.56 -32.05
CA ALA A 583 -46.28 18.32 -33.42
C ALA A 583 -47.45 17.31 -33.46
N THR A 584 -47.36 16.22 -32.70
CA THR A 584 -48.44 15.22 -32.62
C THR A 584 -49.69 15.77 -31.92
N PHE A 585 -49.52 16.59 -30.87
CA PHE A 585 -50.63 17.29 -30.23
C PHE A 585 -51.32 18.27 -31.18
N CYS A 586 -50.55 19.04 -31.95
CA CYS A 586 -51.09 19.96 -32.96
C CYS A 586 -51.84 19.19 -34.07
N ALA A 587 -51.28 18.09 -34.57
CA ALA A 587 -51.92 17.24 -35.56
C ALA A 587 -53.23 16.63 -35.04
N LYS A 588 -53.25 16.16 -33.78
CA LYS A 588 -54.45 15.63 -33.14
C LYS A 588 -55.53 16.70 -32.97
N LYS A 589 -55.15 17.89 -32.50
CA LYS A 589 -56.09 19.01 -32.32
C LYS A 589 -56.66 19.50 -33.65
N PHE A 590 -55.85 19.48 -34.71
CA PHE A 590 -56.29 19.78 -36.08
C PHE A 590 -57.26 18.72 -36.61
N ALA A 591 -56.96 17.43 -36.41
CA ALA A 591 -57.86 16.33 -36.77
C ALA A 591 -59.20 16.41 -36.01
N ASP A 592 -59.17 16.67 -34.70
CA ASP A 592 -60.37 16.85 -33.88
C ASP A 592 -61.18 18.09 -34.34
N HIS A 593 -60.52 19.18 -34.73
CA HIS A 593 -61.19 20.36 -35.30
C HIS A 593 -61.83 20.03 -36.66
N LEU A 594 -61.13 19.32 -37.54
CA LEU A 594 -61.65 18.92 -38.84
C LEU A 594 -62.90 18.03 -38.69
N HIS A 595 -62.84 17.05 -37.79
CA HIS A 595 -63.95 16.15 -37.49
C HIS A 595 -65.15 16.88 -36.87
N LYS A 596 -64.91 17.90 -36.03
CA LYS A 596 -65.97 18.65 -35.35
C LYS A 596 -66.65 19.72 -36.21
N PHE A 597 -65.92 20.34 -37.12
CA PHE A 597 -66.41 21.48 -37.91
C PHE A 597 -66.64 21.20 -39.39
N HIS A 598 -65.99 20.18 -39.97
CA HIS A 598 -66.06 19.90 -41.41
C HIS A 598 -66.70 18.56 -41.77
N GLU A 599 -66.96 17.65 -40.82
CA GLU A 599 -67.59 16.36 -41.13
C GLU A 599 -69.13 16.45 -41.28
N ASN A 600 -69.74 17.53 -40.79
CA ASN A 600 -71.16 17.82 -41.01
C ASN A 600 -71.45 18.59 -42.32
N ASP A 601 -70.42 18.95 -43.09
CA ASP A 601 -70.57 19.74 -44.33
C ASP A 601 -70.34 18.88 -45.60
N ASN A 602 -70.74 17.60 -45.52
CA ASN A 602 -71.04 16.81 -46.71
C ASN A 602 -72.37 17.27 -47.29
N GLY A 603 -72.29 18.39 -48.01
CA GLY A 603 -73.41 18.97 -48.73
C GLY A 603 -73.08 19.91 -49.87
N ALA A 604 -71.81 20.26 -50.17
CA ALA A 604 -71.35 20.75 -51.48
C ALA A 604 -69.92 21.31 -51.38
N ALA A 605 -69.11 21.06 -52.40
CA ALA A 605 -67.83 21.74 -52.69
C ALA A 605 -66.60 21.31 -51.86
N ALA A 606 -66.07 20.11 -52.16
CA ALA A 606 -64.66 19.82 -51.93
C ALA A 606 -64.13 18.82 -53.00
N GLY A 607 -64.33 19.16 -54.27
CA GLY A 607 -63.39 18.77 -55.33
C GLY A 607 -62.33 19.86 -55.42
N ASP A 608 -61.08 19.49 -55.69
CA ASP A 608 -59.90 20.37 -55.79
C ASP A 608 -59.28 20.89 -54.49
N LEU A 609 -58.68 20.00 -53.69
CA LEU A 609 -57.60 20.43 -52.79
C LEU A 609 -56.65 19.29 -52.40
N TRP A 610 -56.18 18.51 -53.39
CA TRP A 610 -55.01 17.65 -53.24
C TRP A 610 -54.22 17.61 -54.56
N GLN A 611 -53.36 18.60 -54.76
CA GLN A 611 -52.21 18.57 -55.66
C GLN A 611 -51.01 19.19 -54.96
#